data_AF-A0A3S9CET2-F1
#
_entry.id   AF-A0A3S9CET2-F1
#
_cell.length_a   1.000
_cell.length_b   1.000
_cell.length_c   1.000
_cell.angle_alpha   90.00
_cell.angle_beta   90.00
_cell.angle_gamma   90.00
#
_symmetry.space_group_name_H-M   'P 1'
#
loop_
_entity.id
_entity.type
_entity.pdbx_description
1 polymer ?
#
loop_
_entity_poly.entity_id
_entity_poly.type
_entity_poly.pdbx_seq_one_letter_code
_entity_poly.pdbx_strand_id
1 'polypeptide(L)'
;MTATVGLLAKRHGPLITPGMLPGDDGANINGPSLVRMPDWAKGRLGAYHLYFAHHHGSYIRLAYSDAIEGPWRIHPGGVLSLAECPFLQGHIASPDVHVDERNQRIVMYFHGPALNGQGQTTFAATSADGLRFRPNAEPLGPFYARIFRHDGWWYGLFGTGNVRLRRSSDGLSGFEEGPVVLPGSRWARPRHVAAQKSGRSLIVYYTRKDDAPERIVYGSMDLSSDWQRWKVRGKTELLRPETDDEGADLPVSRGRRGAARGRQNALRDPAIFEENGRTWLLYAVAGESGIALAEIRPGEPKAAGLRRSIADLWNQLRI
;
A
#
# COMPACT_ATOMS: atom_id res chain seq x y z
N MET A 1 -32.60 4.60 2.15
CA MET A 1 -31.18 4.90 2.43
C MET A 1 -30.54 3.61 2.89
N THR A 2 -29.69 2.98 2.07
CA THR A 2 -28.91 1.81 2.48
C THR A 2 -27.91 2.24 3.55
N ALA A 3 -27.92 1.58 4.71
CA ALA A 3 -26.90 1.82 5.74
C ALA A 3 -25.52 1.56 5.13
N THR A 4 -24.66 2.57 5.09
CA THR A 4 -23.28 2.37 4.67
C THR A 4 -22.58 1.61 5.79
N VAL A 5 -22.40 0.31 5.57
CA VAL A 5 -21.58 -0.53 6.44
C VAL A 5 -20.12 -0.07 6.30
N GLY A 6 -19.51 0.34 7.42
CA GLY A 6 -18.09 0.73 7.43
C GLY A 6 -17.18 -0.48 7.19
N LEU A 7 -15.87 -0.26 7.16
CA LEU A 7 -14.88 -1.36 7.20
C LEU A 7 -14.29 -1.46 8.61
N LEU A 8 -14.01 -2.69 9.04
CA LEU A 8 -13.22 -2.99 10.23
C LEU A 8 -11.95 -3.73 9.82
N ALA A 9 -10.88 -3.57 10.58
CA ALA A 9 -9.64 -4.30 10.41
C ALA A 9 -9.36 -5.12 11.68
N LYS A 10 -9.47 -6.46 11.57
CA LYS A 10 -9.13 -7.39 12.65
C LYS A 10 -7.63 -7.67 12.62
N ARG A 11 -6.89 -7.30 13.67
CA ARG A 11 -5.43 -7.52 13.75
C ARG A 11 -5.08 -9.00 13.87
N HIS A 12 -4.03 -9.41 13.17
CA HIS A 12 -3.40 -10.74 13.28
C HIS A 12 -1.97 -10.66 13.87
N GLY A 13 -1.40 -9.46 13.98
CA GLY A 13 -0.08 -9.22 14.59
C GLY A 13 1.06 -9.02 13.58
N PRO A 14 2.31 -8.89 14.06
CA PRO A 14 3.47 -8.67 13.21
C PRO A 14 3.84 -9.92 12.39
N LEU A 15 4.14 -9.72 11.11
CA LEU A 15 4.68 -10.72 10.18
C LEU A 15 6.20 -10.63 10.06
N ILE A 16 6.73 -9.41 9.99
CA ILE A 16 8.16 -9.11 9.85
C ILE A 16 8.58 -8.19 10.98
N THR A 17 9.59 -8.61 11.75
CA THR A 17 10.13 -7.86 12.89
C THR A 17 11.63 -7.60 12.70
N PRO A 18 12.22 -6.59 13.37
CA PRO A 18 13.64 -6.25 13.25
C PRO A 18 14.58 -7.42 13.49
N GLY A 19 14.28 -8.26 14.49
CA GLY A 19 15.12 -9.40 14.86
C GLY A 19 15.21 -10.51 13.81
N MET A 20 14.38 -10.47 12.76
CA MET A 20 14.46 -11.41 11.64
C MET A 20 15.53 -11.04 10.62
N LEU A 21 16.05 -9.81 10.65
CA LEU A 21 16.94 -9.23 9.65
C LEU A 21 18.35 -9.01 10.22
N PRO A 22 19.40 -9.15 9.41
CA PRO A 22 20.77 -8.99 9.87
C PRO A 22 21.16 -7.51 10.03
N GLY A 23 21.88 -7.19 11.10
CA GLY A 23 22.48 -5.87 11.30
C GLY A 23 21.48 -4.71 11.16
N ASP A 24 21.86 -3.70 10.39
CA ASP A 24 21.05 -2.48 10.18
C ASP A 24 19.84 -2.72 9.27
N ASP A 25 19.68 -3.91 8.68
CA ASP A 25 18.50 -4.17 7.86
C ASP A 25 17.20 -4.11 8.65
N GLY A 26 17.26 -4.48 9.94
CA GLY A 26 16.13 -4.38 10.86
C GLY A 26 15.79 -2.96 11.30
N ALA A 27 16.64 -1.96 11.02
CA ALA A 27 16.43 -0.58 11.47
C ALA A 27 15.28 0.14 10.75
N ASN A 28 14.92 -0.33 9.54
CA ASN A 28 13.76 0.16 8.80
C ASN A 28 13.17 -0.94 7.91
N ILE A 29 11.86 -1.13 8.02
CA ILE A 29 11.06 -2.18 7.38
C ILE A 29 9.75 -1.53 6.92
N ASN A 30 9.55 -1.41 5.61
CA ASN A 30 8.37 -0.77 5.04
C ASN A 30 8.04 -1.30 3.63
N GLY A 31 6.97 -0.73 3.05
CA GLY A 31 6.57 -0.98 1.67
C GLY A 31 6.22 -2.45 1.40
N PRO A 32 5.35 -3.10 2.19
CA PRO A 32 4.97 -4.48 1.95
C PRO A 32 4.23 -4.63 0.62
N SER A 33 4.48 -5.74 -0.07
CA SER A 33 3.68 -6.21 -1.19
C SER A 33 3.65 -7.74 -1.18
N LEU A 34 2.46 -8.30 -1.04
CA LEU A 34 2.24 -9.73 -0.88
C LEU A 34 1.63 -10.32 -2.15
N VAL A 35 2.18 -11.44 -2.61
CA VAL A 35 1.59 -12.23 -3.68
C VAL A 35 1.50 -13.70 -3.26
N ARG A 36 0.44 -14.38 -3.73
CA ARG A 36 0.42 -15.83 -3.80
C ARG A 36 1.28 -16.25 -4.99
N MET A 37 2.22 -17.15 -4.75
CA MET A 37 3.13 -17.60 -5.79
C MET A 37 2.43 -18.63 -6.70
N PRO A 38 2.40 -18.39 -8.02
CA PRO A 38 1.73 -19.27 -8.96
C PRO A 38 2.50 -20.59 -9.14
N ASP A 39 1.80 -21.66 -9.49
CA ASP A 39 2.39 -23.00 -9.64
C ASP A 39 3.45 -23.08 -10.75
N TRP A 40 3.37 -22.20 -11.75
CA TRP A 40 4.35 -22.16 -12.84
C TRP A 40 5.69 -21.52 -12.43
N ALA A 41 5.75 -20.79 -11.31
CA ALA A 41 6.97 -20.13 -10.85
C ALA A 41 7.92 -21.16 -10.22
N LYS A 42 8.89 -21.65 -11.00
CA LYS A 42 9.85 -22.68 -10.58
C LYS A 42 10.73 -22.29 -9.38
N GLY A 43 10.82 -21.00 -9.04
CA GLY A 43 11.54 -20.48 -7.87
C GLY A 43 10.69 -20.22 -6.64
N ARG A 44 9.47 -20.78 -6.57
CA ARG A 44 8.59 -20.64 -5.40
C ARG A 44 9.26 -21.21 -4.14
N LEU A 45 9.49 -20.36 -3.13
CA LEU A 45 10.04 -20.77 -1.83
C LEU A 45 8.98 -21.17 -0.81
N GLY A 46 7.73 -20.71 -1.01
CA GLY A 46 6.54 -21.07 -0.24
C GLY A 46 5.28 -20.59 -0.96
N ALA A 47 4.10 -20.90 -0.43
CA ALA A 47 2.83 -20.49 -1.05
C ALA A 47 2.71 -18.97 -1.26
N TYR A 48 3.33 -18.17 -0.39
CA TYR A 48 3.30 -16.70 -0.43
C TYR A 48 4.70 -16.10 -0.41
N HIS A 49 4.89 -15.05 -1.21
CA HIS A 49 6.07 -14.19 -1.18
C HIS A 49 5.65 -12.77 -0.75
N LEU A 50 6.33 -12.25 0.27
CA LEU A 50 6.19 -10.89 0.78
C LEU A 50 7.45 -10.09 0.44
N TYR A 51 7.31 -9.14 -0.49
CA TYR A 51 8.36 -8.20 -0.86
C TYR A 51 8.25 -6.94 -0.01
N PHE A 52 9.38 -6.42 0.44
CA PHE A 52 9.45 -5.22 1.27
C PHE A 52 10.82 -4.57 1.16
N ALA A 53 11.00 -3.40 1.75
CA ALA A 53 12.25 -2.67 1.63
C ALA A 53 12.60 -1.89 2.90
N HIS A 54 13.83 -1.37 2.90
CA HIS A 54 14.26 -0.30 3.78
C HIS A 54 14.11 1.02 3.03
N HIS A 55 13.63 2.08 3.69
CA HIS A 55 13.36 3.39 3.04
C HIS A 55 14.56 3.94 2.26
N HIS A 56 15.77 3.72 2.80
CA HIS A 56 17.05 4.09 2.22
C HIS A 56 17.94 2.88 1.90
N GLY A 57 17.33 1.71 1.64
CA GLY A 57 18.04 0.46 1.42
C GLY A 57 18.65 0.35 0.03
N SER A 58 19.62 -0.55 -0.12
CA SER A 58 20.29 -0.85 -1.39
C SER A 58 19.70 -2.04 -2.14
N TYR A 59 18.61 -2.65 -1.65
CA TYR A 59 17.95 -3.78 -2.31
C TYR A 59 16.52 -4.00 -1.81
N ILE A 60 15.70 -4.66 -2.65
CA ILE A 60 14.36 -5.15 -2.30
C ILE A 60 14.49 -6.52 -1.63
N ARG A 61 13.86 -6.64 -0.46
CA ARG A 61 13.88 -7.82 0.38
C ARG A 61 12.71 -8.74 0.06
N LEU A 62 12.86 -10.00 0.43
CA LEU A 62 11.82 -11.02 0.30
C LEU A 62 11.73 -11.82 1.61
N ALA A 63 10.51 -12.08 2.05
CA ALA A 63 10.17 -13.13 2.98
C ALA A 63 9.18 -14.10 2.32
N TYR A 64 9.18 -15.36 2.74
CA TYR A 64 8.26 -16.38 2.22
C TYR A 64 7.64 -17.21 3.34
N SER A 65 6.44 -17.74 3.09
CA SER A 65 5.69 -18.58 4.01
C SER A 65 4.70 -19.45 3.23
N ASP A 66 4.33 -20.61 3.78
CA ASP A 66 3.25 -21.45 3.25
C ASP A 66 1.86 -21.06 3.79
N ALA A 67 1.81 -20.21 4.81
CA ALA A 67 0.57 -19.66 5.37
C ALA A 67 0.66 -18.13 5.49
N ILE A 68 -0.46 -17.42 5.25
CA ILE A 68 -0.47 -15.96 5.23
C ILE A 68 -0.12 -15.35 6.60
N GLU A 69 -0.53 -15.99 7.69
CA GLU A 69 -0.18 -15.60 9.06
C GLU A 69 1.27 -15.94 9.45
N GLY A 70 1.99 -16.70 8.62
CA GLY A 70 3.34 -17.18 8.91
C GLY A 70 3.39 -18.62 9.44
N PRO A 71 4.56 -19.09 9.93
CA PRO A 71 5.77 -18.30 10.18
C PRO A 71 6.48 -17.87 8.88
N TRP A 72 6.99 -16.63 8.87
CA TRP A 72 7.71 -16.07 7.73
C TRP A 72 9.22 -16.32 7.83
N ARG A 73 9.85 -16.63 6.70
CA ARG A 73 11.31 -16.82 6.59
C ARG A 73 11.90 -15.76 5.66
N ILE A 74 13.00 -15.12 6.07
CA ILE A 74 13.71 -14.14 5.25
C ILE A 74 14.53 -14.87 4.17
N HIS A 75 14.41 -14.41 2.93
CA HIS A 75 15.31 -14.80 1.85
C HIS A 75 16.59 -13.96 1.90
N PRO A 76 17.77 -14.57 2.11
CA PRO A 76 19.03 -13.83 2.20
C PRO A 76 19.37 -13.07 0.92
N GLY A 77 19.87 -11.85 1.03
CA GLY A 77 20.32 -11.03 -0.11
C GLY A 77 19.20 -10.34 -0.93
N GLY A 78 17.93 -10.70 -0.70
CA GLY A 78 16.80 -10.10 -1.43
C GLY A 78 16.72 -10.53 -2.89
N VAL A 79 15.98 -9.76 -3.70
CA VAL A 79 15.57 -10.17 -5.06
C VAL A 79 15.86 -9.15 -6.17
N LEU A 80 16.25 -7.93 -5.79
CA LEU A 80 16.64 -6.87 -6.71
C LEU A 80 17.50 -5.85 -5.97
N SER A 81 18.73 -5.66 -6.41
CA SER A 81 19.68 -4.72 -5.83
C SER A 81 19.76 -3.42 -6.61
N LEU A 82 20.19 -2.35 -5.93
CA LEU A 82 20.48 -1.06 -6.56
C LEU A 82 21.58 -1.18 -7.61
N ALA A 83 22.55 -2.08 -7.42
CA ALA A 83 23.64 -2.32 -8.36
C ALA A 83 23.15 -2.88 -9.72
N GLU A 84 22.02 -3.59 -9.73
CA GLU A 84 21.37 -4.08 -10.95
C GLU A 84 20.57 -2.99 -11.68
N CYS A 85 20.43 -1.80 -11.07
CA CYS A 85 19.69 -0.66 -11.60
C CYS A 85 20.65 0.52 -11.85
N PRO A 86 21.50 0.49 -12.90
CA PRO A 86 22.51 1.53 -13.14
C PRO A 86 21.93 2.92 -13.49
N PHE A 87 20.61 3.01 -13.68
CA PHE A 87 19.85 4.23 -13.91
C PHE A 87 19.31 4.85 -12.60
N LEU A 88 19.57 4.23 -11.45
CA LEU A 88 19.23 4.72 -10.12
C LEU A 88 20.48 5.10 -9.31
N GLN A 89 20.28 5.95 -8.31
CA GLN A 89 21.28 6.28 -7.30
C GLN A 89 20.69 6.32 -5.89
N GLY A 90 21.51 6.11 -4.88
CA GLY A 90 21.13 6.27 -3.47
C GLY A 90 20.38 5.08 -2.88
N HIS A 91 19.15 4.80 -3.33
CA HIS A 91 18.35 3.70 -2.77
C HIS A 91 17.31 3.13 -3.75
N ILE A 92 16.80 1.94 -3.41
CA ILE A 92 15.70 1.26 -4.07
C ILE A 92 14.67 0.82 -3.03
N ALA A 93 13.37 1.11 -3.25
CA ALA A 93 12.36 0.90 -2.22
C ALA A 93 10.92 0.72 -2.72
N SER A 94 10.06 0.34 -1.76
CA SER A 94 8.59 0.30 -1.80
C SER A 94 8.02 -0.49 -2.98
N PRO A 95 8.32 -1.79 -3.06
CA PRO A 95 7.86 -2.64 -4.14
C PRO A 95 6.32 -2.70 -4.18
N ASP A 96 5.77 -2.86 -5.38
CA ASP A 96 4.39 -3.22 -5.66
C ASP A 96 4.43 -4.36 -6.69
N VAL A 97 4.14 -5.57 -6.26
CA VAL A 97 4.37 -6.80 -7.02
C VAL A 97 3.05 -7.42 -7.43
N HIS A 98 2.96 -7.79 -8.71
CA HIS A 98 1.78 -8.35 -9.34
C HIS A 98 2.14 -9.62 -10.11
N VAL A 99 1.27 -10.63 -10.04
CA VAL A 99 1.38 -11.82 -10.89
C VAL A 99 0.60 -11.56 -12.18
N ASP A 100 1.30 -11.57 -13.31
CA ASP A 100 0.72 -11.50 -14.64
C ASP A 100 0.57 -12.93 -15.18
N GLU A 101 -0.54 -13.57 -14.80
CA GLU A 101 -0.84 -14.97 -15.15
C GLU A 101 -0.87 -15.19 -16.66
N ARG A 102 -1.37 -14.22 -17.42
CA ARG A 102 -1.52 -14.34 -18.88
C ARG A 102 -0.17 -14.51 -19.57
N ASN A 103 0.86 -13.82 -19.09
CA ASN A 103 2.19 -13.86 -19.66
C ASN A 103 3.18 -14.70 -18.83
N GLN A 104 2.69 -15.40 -17.80
CA GLN A 104 3.47 -16.19 -16.86
C GLN A 104 4.73 -15.46 -16.37
N ARG A 105 4.52 -14.24 -15.88
CA ARG A 105 5.58 -13.40 -15.31
C ARG A 105 5.09 -12.68 -14.07
N ILE A 106 6.04 -12.28 -13.24
CA ILE A 106 5.83 -11.45 -12.07
C ILE A 106 6.39 -10.06 -12.40
N VAL A 107 5.60 -9.02 -12.13
CA VAL A 107 5.98 -7.63 -12.36
C VAL A 107 6.15 -6.96 -11.01
N MET A 108 7.29 -6.32 -10.78
CA MET A 108 7.55 -5.48 -9.62
C MET A 108 7.68 -4.04 -10.07
N TYR A 109 6.85 -3.16 -9.54
CA TYR A 109 7.07 -1.72 -9.58
C TYR A 109 7.84 -1.30 -8.34
N PHE A 110 8.88 -0.50 -8.51
CA PHE A 110 9.72 -0.04 -7.41
C PHE A 110 10.18 1.38 -7.71
N HIS A 111 10.76 2.07 -6.72
CA HIS A 111 11.27 3.41 -6.96
C HIS A 111 12.67 3.63 -6.41
N GLY A 112 13.33 4.63 -6.96
CA GLY A 112 14.58 5.19 -6.46
C GLY A 112 14.83 6.57 -7.07
N PRO A 113 15.77 7.36 -6.54
CA PRO A 113 16.26 8.56 -7.19
C PRO A 113 16.88 8.21 -8.56
N ALA A 114 16.35 8.76 -9.65
CA ALA A 114 16.89 8.51 -10.98
C ALA A 114 18.22 9.25 -11.18
N LEU A 115 19.22 8.59 -11.76
CA LEU A 115 20.58 9.14 -11.94
C LEU A 115 20.58 10.46 -12.73
N ASN A 116 19.79 10.54 -13.79
CA ASN A 116 19.69 11.70 -14.68
C ASN A 116 18.35 12.44 -14.57
N GLY A 117 17.59 12.22 -13.49
CA GLY A 117 16.22 12.72 -13.33
C GLY A 117 16.04 13.67 -12.14
N GLN A 118 14.86 14.26 -12.04
CA GLN A 118 14.51 15.29 -11.04
C GLN A 118 14.04 14.71 -9.69
N GLY A 119 14.56 13.55 -9.27
CA GLY A 119 14.26 12.95 -7.97
C GLY A 119 13.76 11.51 -8.03
N GLN A 120 12.89 11.13 -7.08
CA GLN A 120 12.41 9.76 -6.95
C GLN A 120 11.41 9.39 -8.05
N THR A 121 11.67 8.29 -8.75
CA THR A 121 10.94 7.85 -9.93
C THR A 121 10.61 6.36 -9.82
N THR A 122 9.42 5.99 -10.28
CA THR A 122 9.00 4.58 -10.37
C THR A 122 9.53 3.94 -11.65
N PHE A 123 10.02 2.71 -11.53
CA PHE A 123 10.43 1.81 -12.61
C PHE A 123 9.72 0.45 -12.44
N ALA A 124 9.82 -0.42 -13.46
CA ALA A 124 9.35 -1.80 -13.38
C ALA A 124 10.49 -2.79 -13.59
N ALA A 125 10.38 -3.95 -12.96
CA ALA A 125 11.19 -5.13 -13.25
C ALA A 125 10.29 -6.34 -13.46
N THR A 126 10.75 -7.31 -14.24
CA THR A 126 10.01 -8.55 -14.49
C THR A 126 10.80 -9.78 -14.06
N SER A 127 10.10 -10.81 -13.62
CA SER A 127 10.69 -12.08 -13.20
C SER A 127 9.84 -13.25 -13.67
N ALA A 128 10.48 -14.38 -13.99
CA ALA A 128 9.79 -15.64 -14.30
C ALA A 128 9.66 -16.56 -13.06
N ASP A 129 10.27 -16.20 -11.94
CA ASP A 129 10.35 -17.06 -10.74
C ASP A 129 10.06 -16.34 -9.42
N GLY A 130 10.02 -15.00 -9.42
CA GLY A 130 9.79 -14.18 -8.23
C GLY A 130 11.03 -14.00 -7.37
N LEU A 131 12.20 -14.45 -7.83
CA LEU A 131 13.48 -14.32 -7.13
C LEU A 131 14.48 -13.47 -7.91
N ARG A 132 14.46 -13.56 -9.25
CA ARG A 132 15.40 -12.88 -10.13
C ARG A 132 14.65 -11.88 -10.99
N PHE A 133 14.76 -10.61 -10.64
CA PHE A 133 14.09 -9.52 -11.36
C PHE A 133 15.02 -8.87 -12.38
N ARG A 134 14.50 -8.63 -13.58
CA ARG A 134 15.18 -7.88 -14.65
C ARG A 134 14.59 -6.48 -14.72
N PRO A 135 15.31 -5.45 -14.25
CA PRO A 135 14.81 -4.08 -14.24
C PRO A 135 14.79 -3.46 -15.64
N ASN A 136 13.78 -2.64 -15.90
CA ASN A 136 13.68 -1.78 -17.07
C ASN A 136 14.07 -0.33 -16.68
N ALA A 137 14.92 0.30 -17.49
CA ALA A 137 15.39 1.67 -17.29
C ALA A 137 14.35 2.75 -17.68
N GLU A 138 13.21 2.36 -18.25
CA GLU A 138 12.15 3.30 -18.61
C GLU A 138 11.43 3.86 -17.36
N PRO A 139 11.42 5.19 -17.15
CA PRO A 139 10.72 5.80 -16.04
C PRO A 139 9.20 5.82 -16.27
N LEU A 140 8.42 5.34 -15.29
CA LEU A 140 6.96 5.22 -15.39
C LEU A 140 6.22 6.42 -14.80
N GLY A 141 6.88 7.18 -13.94
CA GLY A 141 6.33 8.37 -13.31
C GLY A 141 6.85 8.62 -11.90
N PRO A 142 6.16 9.44 -11.10
CA PRO A 142 6.54 9.67 -9.71
C PRO A 142 6.64 8.37 -8.90
N PHE A 143 7.48 8.35 -7.88
CA PHE A 143 7.63 7.28 -6.89
C PHE A 143 6.32 6.77 -6.24
N TYR A 144 6.39 5.63 -5.52
CA TYR A 144 5.26 4.96 -4.84
C TYR A 144 4.07 4.56 -5.73
N ALA A 145 4.35 3.98 -6.90
CA ALA A 145 3.28 3.42 -7.72
C ALA A 145 2.51 2.30 -6.99
N ARG A 146 1.19 2.30 -7.16
CA ARG A 146 0.29 1.19 -6.84
C ARG A 146 -0.60 0.89 -8.02
N ILE A 147 -0.40 -0.26 -8.64
CA ILE A 147 -0.98 -0.62 -9.93
C ILE A 147 -2.26 -1.44 -9.75
N PHE A 148 -3.24 -1.23 -10.64
CA PHE A 148 -4.47 -2.02 -10.71
C PHE A 148 -4.99 -2.11 -12.16
N ARG A 149 -5.79 -3.14 -12.45
CA ARG A 149 -6.38 -3.38 -13.77
C ARG A 149 -7.85 -2.93 -13.83
N HIS A 150 -8.21 -2.21 -14.89
CA HIS A 150 -9.60 -1.83 -15.17
C HIS A 150 -9.84 -1.66 -16.68
N ASP A 151 -10.93 -2.24 -17.20
CA ASP A 151 -11.38 -2.12 -18.60
C ASP A 151 -10.27 -2.28 -19.66
N GLY A 152 -9.41 -3.29 -19.48
CA GLY A 152 -8.32 -3.62 -20.41
C GLY A 152 -7.02 -2.83 -20.20
N TRP A 153 -7.05 -1.76 -19.40
CA TRP A 153 -5.91 -0.89 -19.12
C TRP A 153 -5.25 -1.21 -17.77
N TRP A 154 -3.97 -0.86 -17.67
CA TRP A 154 -3.24 -0.77 -16.41
C TRP A 154 -3.35 0.66 -15.91
N TYR A 155 -3.81 0.83 -14.69
CA TYR A 155 -3.83 2.12 -14.01
C TYR A 155 -2.86 2.08 -12.84
N GLY A 156 -2.35 3.24 -12.44
CA GLY A 156 -1.55 3.35 -11.23
C GLY A 156 -1.79 4.65 -10.48
N LEU A 157 -1.70 4.56 -9.16
CA LEU A 157 -1.67 5.70 -8.24
C LEU A 157 -0.20 6.03 -7.94
N PHE A 158 0.24 7.24 -8.26
CA PHE A 158 1.64 7.64 -8.16
C PHE A 158 1.81 8.86 -7.24
N GLY A 159 2.91 8.87 -6.51
CA GLY A 159 3.40 10.01 -5.73
C GLY A 159 2.76 10.15 -4.35
N THR A 160 3.29 11.12 -3.61
CA THR A 160 2.79 11.54 -2.29
C THR A 160 2.47 13.04 -2.32
N GLY A 161 1.73 13.55 -1.33
CA GLY A 161 1.31 14.95 -1.32
C GLY A 161 0.14 15.18 -2.26
N ASN A 162 0.31 14.92 -3.55
CA ASN A 162 -0.78 14.77 -4.51
C ASN A 162 -0.61 13.40 -5.14
N VAL A 163 -1.62 12.53 -4.99
CA VAL A 163 -1.60 11.23 -5.65
C VAL A 163 -2.24 11.40 -7.02
N ARG A 164 -1.46 11.07 -8.05
CA ARG A 164 -1.84 11.25 -9.45
C ARG A 164 -2.14 9.90 -10.08
N LEU A 165 -3.17 9.86 -10.91
CA LEU A 165 -3.48 8.69 -11.73
C LEU A 165 -2.65 8.72 -13.00
N ARG A 166 -2.16 7.56 -13.42
CA ARG A 166 -1.62 7.33 -14.76
C ARG A 166 -2.18 6.02 -15.31
N ARG A 167 -2.15 5.83 -16.62
CA ARG A 167 -2.51 4.55 -17.23
C ARG A 167 -1.54 4.12 -18.33
N SER A 168 -1.48 2.84 -18.60
CA SER A 168 -0.68 2.22 -19.66
C SER A 168 -1.46 1.06 -20.29
N SER A 169 -1.22 0.80 -21.57
CA SER A 169 -1.82 -0.33 -22.29
C SER A 169 -1.20 -1.67 -21.89
N ASP A 170 0.09 -1.69 -21.54
CA ASP A 170 0.86 -2.90 -21.23
C ASP A 170 1.30 -3.02 -19.77
N GLY A 171 1.25 -1.91 -19.02
CA GLY A 171 1.64 -1.83 -17.62
C GLY A 171 3.14 -1.79 -17.39
N LEU A 172 3.97 -1.78 -18.43
CA LEU A 172 5.44 -1.82 -18.34
C LEU A 172 6.10 -0.59 -18.95
N SER A 173 5.39 0.14 -19.80
CA SER A 173 5.89 1.30 -20.52
C SER A 173 4.78 2.34 -20.74
N GLY A 174 5.15 3.52 -21.26
CA GLY A 174 4.19 4.43 -21.89
C GLY A 174 3.05 4.91 -21.00
N PHE A 175 3.30 5.09 -19.70
CA PHE A 175 2.27 5.56 -18.76
C PHE A 175 1.89 7.01 -19.06
N GLU A 176 0.67 7.21 -19.57
CA GLU A 176 0.11 8.53 -19.83
C GLU A 176 -0.40 9.19 -18.54
N GLU A 177 -0.21 10.50 -18.45
CA GLU A 177 -0.57 11.27 -17.27
C GLU A 177 -2.07 11.55 -17.19
N GLY A 178 -2.65 11.34 -16.00
CA GLY A 178 -4.03 11.65 -15.67
C GLY A 178 -4.19 12.65 -14.52
N PRO A 179 -5.41 12.72 -13.96
CA PRO A 179 -5.76 13.71 -12.96
C PRO A 179 -5.11 13.43 -11.60
N VAL A 180 -5.07 14.46 -10.75
CA VAL A 180 -4.83 14.27 -9.31
C VAL A 180 -6.11 13.71 -8.69
N VAL A 181 -6.07 12.45 -8.27
CA VAL A 181 -7.24 11.74 -7.73
C VAL A 181 -7.38 11.88 -6.23
N LEU A 182 -6.29 12.11 -5.51
CA LEU A 182 -6.29 12.37 -4.08
C LEU A 182 -5.35 13.57 -3.78
N PRO A 183 -5.89 14.80 -3.74
CA PRO A 183 -5.09 15.99 -3.52
C PRO A 183 -4.71 16.14 -2.05
N GLY A 184 -3.51 16.66 -1.82
CA GLY A 184 -3.07 17.10 -0.51
C GLY A 184 -3.67 18.45 -0.16
N SER A 185 -3.68 18.75 1.13
CA SER A 185 -4.04 20.07 1.66
C SER A 185 -2.86 20.68 2.40
N ARG A 186 -3.03 21.94 2.83
CA ARG A 186 -2.07 22.58 3.73
C ARG A 186 -1.95 21.90 5.10
N TRP A 187 -2.95 21.12 5.50
CA TRP A 187 -3.08 20.53 6.84
C TRP A 187 -2.69 19.07 6.91
N ALA A 188 -2.91 18.32 5.82
CA ALA A 188 -2.60 16.91 5.74
C ALA A 188 -2.39 16.54 4.28
N ARG A 189 -1.40 15.68 4.05
CA ARG A 189 -0.95 15.26 2.72
C ARG A 189 -0.88 13.75 2.64
N PRO A 190 -1.53 13.09 1.66
CA PRO A 190 -1.37 11.66 1.43
C PRO A 190 0.11 11.27 1.41
N ARG A 191 0.44 10.17 2.09
CA ARG A 191 1.78 9.57 2.07
C ARG A 191 1.76 8.31 1.21
N HIS A 192 1.45 7.17 1.80
CA HIS A 192 1.42 5.89 1.12
C HIS A 192 -0.03 5.53 0.83
N VAL A 193 -0.26 4.86 -0.30
CA VAL A 193 -1.58 4.40 -0.71
C VAL A 193 -1.58 2.90 -0.97
N ALA A 194 -2.76 2.30 -0.93
CA ALA A 194 -3.06 0.96 -1.43
C ALA A 194 -4.38 1.01 -2.18
N ALA A 195 -4.55 0.11 -3.15
CA ALA A 195 -5.69 0.08 -4.03
C ALA A 195 -6.38 -1.29 -3.93
N GLN A 196 -7.69 -1.31 -3.69
CA GLN A 196 -8.53 -2.51 -3.73
C GLN A 196 -9.64 -2.31 -4.75
N LYS A 197 -9.60 -3.09 -5.83
CA LYS A 197 -10.52 -2.94 -6.96
C LYS A 197 -11.61 -4.00 -6.89
N SER A 198 -12.86 -3.56 -6.97
CA SER A 198 -14.02 -4.45 -7.09
C SER A 198 -14.99 -3.91 -8.15
N GLY A 199 -15.12 -4.63 -9.26
CA GLY A 199 -15.94 -4.20 -10.40
C GLY A 199 -15.57 -2.80 -10.92
N ARG A 200 -16.52 -1.86 -10.83
CA ARG A 200 -16.36 -0.45 -11.21
C ARG A 200 -16.06 0.46 -10.01
N SER A 201 -15.61 -0.08 -8.88
CA SER A 201 -15.25 0.67 -7.67
C SER A 201 -13.81 0.40 -7.27
N LEU A 202 -13.15 1.43 -6.75
CA LEU A 202 -11.83 1.32 -6.12
C LEU A 202 -11.90 1.87 -4.70
N ILE A 203 -11.50 1.07 -3.72
CA ILE A 203 -11.21 1.57 -2.38
C ILE A 203 -9.74 1.95 -2.34
N VAL A 204 -9.45 3.17 -1.92
CA VAL A 204 -8.09 3.67 -1.75
C VAL A 204 -7.82 3.82 -0.26
N TYR A 205 -6.95 2.98 0.26
CA TYR A 205 -6.41 3.06 1.62
C TYR A 205 -5.20 3.96 1.60
N TYR A 206 -5.02 4.82 2.59
CA TYR A 206 -3.89 5.72 2.64
C TYR A 206 -3.57 6.21 4.03
N THR A 207 -2.33 6.64 4.23
CA THR A 207 -1.91 7.42 5.41
C THR A 207 -1.66 8.86 5.02
N ARG A 208 -1.56 9.76 6.00
CA ARG A 208 -1.28 11.17 5.75
C ARG A 208 -0.13 11.67 6.62
N LYS A 209 0.79 12.39 6.00
CA LYS A 209 1.76 13.23 6.70
C LYS A 209 1.01 14.23 7.56
N ASP A 210 1.60 14.58 8.70
CA ASP A 210 1.08 15.53 9.70
C ASP A 210 -0.14 15.04 10.53
N ASP A 211 -0.69 13.85 10.27
CA ASP A 211 -1.63 13.21 11.20
C ASP A 211 -0.92 12.84 12.52
N ALA A 212 -1.67 12.85 13.63
CA ALA A 212 -1.20 12.51 14.98
C ALA A 212 -2.24 11.64 15.73
N PRO A 213 -2.02 10.32 15.89
CA PRO A 213 -0.96 9.56 15.23
C PRO A 213 -1.21 9.44 13.71
N GLU A 214 -0.14 9.16 12.97
CA GLU A 214 -0.30 8.73 11.57
C GLU A 214 -1.01 7.36 11.56
N ARG A 215 -2.07 7.25 10.76
CA ARG A 215 -3.04 6.15 10.81
C ARG A 215 -3.58 5.86 9.42
N ILE A 216 -4.21 4.70 9.26
CA ILE A 216 -4.78 4.26 7.99
C ILE A 216 -6.22 4.74 7.88
N VAL A 217 -6.49 5.50 6.82
CA VAL A 217 -7.83 5.93 6.42
C VAL A 217 -8.14 5.37 5.03
N TYR A 218 -9.40 5.37 4.64
CA TYR A 218 -9.81 4.98 3.30
C TYR A 218 -10.88 5.90 2.72
N GLY A 219 -10.92 5.95 1.40
CA GLY A 219 -11.99 6.55 0.60
C GLY A 219 -12.29 5.65 -0.59
N SER A 220 -13.29 6.02 -1.39
CA SER A 220 -13.70 5.27 -2.58
C SER A 220 -13.65 6.12 -3.83
N MET A 221 -13.45 5.49 -4.98
CA MET A 221 -13.42 6.12 -6.29
C MET A 221 -14.28 5.30 -7.23
N ASP A 222 -15.24 5.97 -7.86
CA ASP A 222 -16.08 5.35 -8.88
C ASP A 222 -15.33 5.33 -10.22
N LEU A 223 -15.12 4.13 -10.75
CA LEU A 223 -14.42 3.87 -12.01
C LEU A 223 -15.38 3.87 -13.20
N SER A 224 -16.67 4.12 -12.99
CA SER A 224 -17.69 3.98 -14.03
C SER A 224 -17.65 5.09 -15.09
N SER A 225 -17.09 6.25 -14.73
CA SER A 225 -17.00 7.44 -15.57
C SER A 225 -15.67 7.50 -16.33
N ASP A 226 -15.52 8.52 -17.18
CA ASP A 226 -14.23 8.85 -17.79
C ASP A 226 -13.13 8.97 -16.72
N TRP A 227 -12.04 8.22 -16.92
CA TRP A 227 -10.91 8.14 -16.01
C TRP A 227 -10.24 9.49 -15.74
N GLN A 228 -10.36 10.44 -16.66
CA GLN A 228 -9.90 11.82 -16.46
C GLN A 228 -10.68 12.58 -15.37
N ARG A 229 -11.82 12.05 -14.93
CA ARG A 229 -12.70 12.65 -13.92
C ARG A 229 -12.70 11.89 -12.59
N TRP A 230 -12.00 10.77 -12.52
CA TRP A 230 -11.94 9.97 -11.31
C TRP A 230 -11.35 10.76 -10.14
N LYS A 231 -11.89 10.52 -8.95
CA LYS A 231 -11.45 11.18 -7.73
C LYS A 231 -11.81 10.35 -6.51
N VAL A 232 -10.90 10.25 -5.55
CA VAL A 232 -11.17 9.63 -4.26
C VAL A 232 -12.14 10.51 -3.47
N ARG A 233 -13.22 9.92 -2.98
CA ARG A 233 -14.28 10.52 -2.18
C ARG A 233 -14.35 9.84 -0.82
N GLY A 234 -14.82 10.58 0.18
CA GLY A 234 -14.89 10.10 1.55
C GLY A 234 -13.52 9.98 2.21
N LYS A 235 -13.57 9.88 3.53
CA LYS A 235 -12.40 9.68 4.39
C LYS A 235 -12.89 9.08 5.70
N THR A 236 -12.76 7.77 5.81
CA THR A 236 -13.12 7.02 7.01
C THR A 236 -11.85 6.43 7.61
N GLU A 237 -11.69 6.53 8.91
CA GLU A 237 -10.58 5.87 9.60
C GLU A 237 -10.82 4.37 9.66
N LEU A 238 -9.79 3.59 9.33
CA LEU A 238 -9.83 2.13 9.40
C LEU A 238 -9.06 1.62 10.62
N LEU A 239 -7.84 2.11 10.80
CA LEU A 239 -6.90 1.55 11.78
C LEU A 239 -5.96 2.64 12.29
N ARG A 240 -5.74 2.68 13.60
CA ARG A 240 -4.73 3.49 14.29
C ARG A 240 -3.86 2.60 15.19
N PRO A 241 -2.69 3.06 15.65
CA PRO A 241 -1.89 2.31 16.60
C PRO A 241 -2.68 2.01 17.88
N GLU A 242 -2.70 0.74 18.30
CA GLU A 242 -3.32 0.27 19.54
C GLU A 242 -2.47 -0.75 20.31
N THR A 243 -1.48 -1.36 19.66
CA THR A 243 -0.56 -2.33 20.27
C THR A 243 0.86 -1.77 20.39
N ASP A 244 1.67 -2.37 21.26
CA ASP A 244 3.08 -1.99 21.43
C ASP A 244 3.87 -2.19 20.12
N ASP A 245 3.62 -3.25 19.37
CA ASP A 245 4.25 -3.47 18.06
C ASP A 245 3.91 -2.34 17.06
N GLU A 246 2.74 -1.71 17.21
CA GLU A 246 2.29 -0.54 16.43
C GLU A 246 2.85 0.79 16.95
N GLY A 247 3.56 0.78 18.08
CA GLY A 247 4.12 1.95 18.73
C GLY A 247 3.11 2.69 19.63
N ALA A 248 2.04 2.03 20.08
CA ALA A 248 1.04 2.65 20.95
C ALA A 248 1.60 3.02 22.34
N ASP A 249 2.68 2.36 22.77
CA ASP A 249 3.49 2.67 23.95
C ASP A 249 4.24 4.00 23.86
N LEU A 250 4.37 4.57 22.65
CA LEU A 250 5.11 5.80 22.40
C LEU A 250 4.20 7.04 22.36
N PRO A 251 4.73 8.24 22.68
CA PRO A 251 3.96 9.47 22.61
C PRO A 251 3.37 9.73 21.22
N VAL A 252 2.09 10.13 21.18
CA VAL A 252 1.44 10.60 19.96
C VAL A 252 2.14 11.86 19.45
N SER A 253 2.62 11.81 18.22
CA SER A 253 3.28 12.95 17.57
C SER A 253 2.84 13.07 16.12
N ARG A 254 3.03 14.26 15.53
CA ARG A 254 2.74 14.48 14.11
C ARG A 254 3.72 13.70 13.23
N GLY A 255 3.18 13.00 12.22
CA GLY A 255 3.99 12.33 11.22
C GLY A 255 4.91 13.30 10.47
N ARG A 256 6.22 13.06 10.47
CA ARG A 256 7.24 13.88 9.78
C ARG A 256 7.47 13.42 8.34
N ARG A 257 7.94 14.30 7.47
CA ARG A 257 8.37 13.93 6.10
C ARG A 257 9.59 13.00 6.14
N GLY A 258 9.67 12.09 5.16
CA GLY A 258 10.78 11.13 5.01
C GLY A 258 10.61 9.87 5.86
N ALA A 259 11.69 9.10 5.94
CA ALA A 259 11.79 7.85 6.70
C ALA A 259 11.51 8.06 8.19
N ALA A 260 10.99 7.03 8.85
CA ALA A 260 10.92 7.00 10.30
C ALA A 260 12.34 6.98 10.90
N ARG A 261 12.54 7.72 11.99
CA ARG A 261 13.75 7.67 12.81
C ARG A 261 13.42 6.86 14.06
N GLY A 262 13.63 5.55 14.00
CA GLY A 262 13.23 4.60 15.04
C GLY A 262 11.72 4.38 15.15
N ARG A 263 11.30 3.70 16.22
CA ARG A 263 9.89 3.42 16.53
C ARG A 263 9.10 4.71 16.76
N GLN A 264 7.86 4.77 16.25
CA GLN A 264 6.95 5.92 16.36
C GLN A 264 5.52 5.43 16.57
N ASN A 265 4.67 6.18 17.28
CA ASN A 265 3.22 5.92 17.33
C ASN A 265 2.56 6.26 15.98
N ALA A 266 2.70 5.35 15.01
CA ALA A 266 2.34 5.58 13.61
C ALA A 266 2.17 4.26 12.83
N LEU A 267 1.14 4.20 11.98
CA LEU A 267 0.99 3.19 10.92
C LEU A 267 1.31 3.80 9.56
N ARG A 268 1.95 3.03 8.66
CA ARG A 268 2.32 3.47 7.30
C ARG A 268 2.17 2.35 6.27
N ASP A 269 2.41 2.70 5.01
CA ASP A 269 2.58 1.74 3.90
C ASP A 269 1.51 0.64 3.82
N PRO A 270 0.22 1.00 3.72
CA PRO A 270 -0.80 -0.01 3.53
C PRO A 270 -0.56 -0.75 2.21
N ALA A 271 -0.87 -2.04 2.21
CA ALA A 271 -0.92 -2.88 1.02
C ALA A 271 -2.08 -3.86 1.15
N ILE A 272 -2.74 -4.16 0.03
CA ILE A 272 -3.91 -5.02 0.00
C ILE A 272 -3.55 -6.33 -0.70
N PHE A 273 -3.98 -7.44 -0.09
CA PHE A 273 -3.93 -8.76 -0.69
C PHE A 273 -5.32 -9.40 -0.60
N GLU A 274 -5.80 -9.99 -1.69
CA GLU A 274 -7.13 -10.60 -1.74
C GLU A 274 -7.02 -12.06 -2.19
N GLU A 275 -7.69 -12.94 -1.45
CA GLU A 275 -7.70 -14.36 -1.76
C GLU A 275 -8.95 -15.02 -1.19
N ASN A 276 -9.58 -15.90 -1.98
CA ASN A 276 -10.74 -16.71 -1.56
C ASN A 276 -11.87 -15.88 -0.91
N GLY A 277 -12.13 -14.69 -1.45
CA GLY A 277 -13.17 -13.77 -0.95
C GLY A 277 -12.81 -13.04 0.35
N ARG A 278 -11.57 -13.18 0.85
CA ARG A 278 -11.04 -12.47 2.02
C ARG A 278 -10.12 -11.34 1.55
N THR A 279 -10.15 -10.23 2.29
CA THR A 279 -9.29 -9.06 2.04
C THR A 279 -8.35 -8.89 3.23
N TRP A 280 -7.07 -8.80 2.93
CA TRP A 280 -6.00 -8.64 3.90
C TRP A 280 -5.31 -7.30 3.72
N LEU A 281 -5.02 -6.65 4.83
CA LEU A 281 -4.24 -5.42 4.93
C LEU A 281 -2.89 -5.75 5.54
N LEU A 282 -1.82 -5.55 4.78
CA LEU A 282 -0.48 -5.44 5.32
C LEU A 282 -0.17 -3.97 5.55
N TYR A 283 0.58 -3.66 6.60
CA TYR A 283 0.94 -2.29 6.92
C TYR A 283 2.23 -2.22 7.74
N ALA A 284 2.98 -1.14 7.56
CA ALA A 284 4.14 -0.85 8.38
C ALA A 284 3.72 -0.37 9.76
N VAL A 285 4.36 -0.92 10.79
CA VAL A 285 4.07 -0.67 12.21
C VAL A 285 5.17 0.15 12.87
N ALA A 286 4.80 0.84 13.95
CA ALA A 286 5.67 1.69 14.74
C ALA A 286 6.50 2.66 13.86
N GLY A 287 5.85 3.32 12.90
CA GLY A 287 6.49 4.08 11.83
C GLY A 287 6.88 3.17 10.67
N GLU A 288 8.10 2.66 10.69
CA GLU A 288 8.68 1.79 9.64
C GLU A 288 9.56 0.73 10.33
N SER A 289 9.09 0.13 11.43
CA SER A 289 9.88 -0.76 12.30
C SER A 289 9.44 -2.23 12.22
N GLY A 290 8.55 -2.56 11.30
CA GLY A 290 8.00 -3.90 11.10
C GLY A 290 6.83 -3.88 10.14
N ILE A 291 6.34 -5.06 9.77
CA ILE A 291 5.12 -5.22 8.96
C ILE A 291 4.14 -6.09 9.74
N ALA A 292 2.89 -5.68 9.85
CA ALA A 292 1.80 -6.44 10.46
C ALA A 292 0.70 -6.79 9.45
N LEU A 293 -0.15 -7.73 9.86
CA LEU A 293 -1.30 -8.21 9.12
C LEU A 293 -2.61 -7.88 9.85
N ALA A 294 -3.61 -7.47 9.09
CA ALA A 294 -5.00 -7.42 9.53
C ALA A 294 -5.93 -7.96 8.45
N GLU A 295 -7.08 -8.51 8.85
CA GLU A 295 -8.15 -8.88 7.93
C GLU A 295 -9.18 -7.75 7.85
N ILE A 296 -9.47 -7.27 6.65
CA ILE A 296 -10.54 -6.30 6.42
C ILE A 296 -11.87 -7.06 6.35
N ARG A 297 -12.82 -6.62 7.18
CA ARG A 297 -14.15 -7.19 7.28
C ARG A 297 -15.22 -6.11 7.09
N PRO A 298 -16.42 -6.47 6.59
CA PRO A 298 -17.57 -5.59 6.71
C PRO A 298 -17.76 -5.20 8.18
N GLY A 299 -17.93 -3.92 8.44
CA GLY A 299 -18.28 -3.41 9.75
C GLY A 299 -19.70 -3.78 10.16
N GLU A 300 -20.08 -3.42 11.37
CA GLU A 300 -21.50 -3.45 11.72
C GLU A 300 -22.22 -2.23 11.13
N PRO A 301 -23.50 -2.35 10.75
CA PRO A 301 -24.31 -1.20 10.38
C PRO A 301 -24.30 -0.21 11.55
N LYS A 302 -23.71 0.97 11.37
CA LYS A 302 -23.92 2.06 12.33
C LYS A 302 -25.40 2.40 12.26
N ALA A 303 -26.15 2.14 13.33
CA ALA A 303 -27.50 2.66 13.47
C ALA A 303 -27.43 4.15 13.13
N ALA A 304 -28.20 4.57 12.11
CA ALA A 304 -28.29 5.98 11.76
C ALA A 304 -28.65 6.71 13.06
N GLY A 305 -27.72 7.53 13.56
CA GLY A 305 -27.92 8.27 14.80
C GLY A 305 -29.29 8.92 14.73
N LEU A 306 -30.07 8.74 15.80
CA LEU A 306 -31.45 9.19 15.94
C LEU A 306 -31.51 10.71 15.75
N ARG A 307 -31.47 11.18 14.49
CA ARG A 307 -31.99 12.48 14.12
C ARG A 307 -33.50 12.31 14.25
N ARG A 308 -34.00 12.44 15.48
CA ARG A 308 -35.41 12.80 15.69
C ARG A 308 -35.66 13.96 14.75
N SER A 309 -36.51 13.75 13.75
CA SER A 309 -36.88 14.84 12.87
C SER A 309 -37.51 15.90 13.77
N ILE A 310 -37.28 17.18 13.48
CA ILE A 310 -38.00 18.25 14.17
C ILE A 310 -39.51 18.02 14.03
N ALA A 311 -39.98 17.36 12.95
CA ALA A 311 -41.37 16.95 12.77
C ALA A 311 -41.89 15.95 13.84
N ASP A 312 -41.05 15.06 14.38
CA ASP A 312 -41.44 14.13 15.45
C ASP A 312 -41.56 14.82 16.82
N LEU A 313 -40.82 15.92 17.03
CA LEU A 313 -40.95 16.75 18.24
C LEU A 313 -42.21 17.63 18.24
N TRP A 314 -42.73 17.99 17.06
CA TRP A 314 -43.98 18.76 16.94
C TRP A 314 -45.24 17.89 17.08
N ASN A 315 -45.17 16.58 16.84
CA ASN A 315 -46.30 15.67 17.02
C ASN A 315 -46.53 15.23 18.48
N GLN A 316 -45.60 15.51 19.41
CA GLN A 316 -45.76 15.24 20.84
C GLN A 316 -46.23 16.48 21.66
N LEU A 317 -46.49 17.62 21.02
CA LEU A 317 -46.91 18.87 21.70
C LEU A 317 -48.26 19.44 21.20
N ARG A 318 -49.09 18.65 20.54
CA ARG A 318 -50.49 19.02 20.29
C ARG A 318 -51.40 18.46 21.39
N ILE A 319 -51.77 19.34 22.33
CA ILE A 319 -53.10 19.36 22.96
C ILE A 319 -54.09 19.88 21.91
#